data_AF-A0A7S4T590-F1
#
_entry.id   AF-A0A7S4T590-F1
#
_cell.length_a   1.000
_cell.length_b   1.000
_cell.length_c   1.000
_cell.angle_alpha   90.00
_cell.angle_beta   90.00
_cell.angle_gamma   90.00
#
_symmetry.space_group_name_H-M   'P 1'
#
loop_
_entity.id
_entity.type
_entity.pdbx_description
1 polymer ?
#
loop_
_entity_poly.entity_id
_entity_poly.type
_entity_poly.pdbx_seq_one_letter_code
_entity_poly.pdbx_strand_id
1 'polypeptide(L)'
;DQCTEHGKWVRARRERKDKSSRRPDSNDDDERHLPFYQLIDLHQYSPRIYDVATSFKFATLASDLLQAERVRLYQTGMFRKAPPATTTDISSQTAQKYNGATSWHTDLGNIPVDTNGYLTFWCPTRNVTSEDSILLYGPGSHIDMAHLQWYGNGRAPAEELEDDGLSMEERMKVRKKRRTTCRRVRDWEDLNLESVKEYRQDEMGKCTKRYHSKSYYKAERLFFKKRQQNKSIIKRQFNDLSRKSERHGIDFHEEINVGDCVAHHGWLKHGATSQTIKNGPREAMTFSYIDGSGTKLASAKTRHGRPFFSRDGSAEDEMSFRQWYFDIEEEGVIDHPKLILVWPQTEDGQRDDNVHHLLEENN
;
A
#
# COMPACT_ATOMS: atom_id res chain seq x y z
N ASP A 1 25.20 16.22 -3.00
CA ASP A 1 24.83 17.55 -2.48
C ASP A 1 24.15 18.50 -3.49
N GLN A 2 23.46 18.00 -4.54
CA GLN A 2 22.71 18.86 -5.50
C GLN A 2 21.21 18.50 -5.64
N CYS A 3 20.68 17.54 -4.86
CA CYS A 3 19.26 17.13 -4.95
C CYS A 3 18.30 17.91 -4.03
N THR A 4 18.71 19.02 -3.41
CA THR A 4 17.93 19.66 -2.34
C THR A 4 17.00 20.79 -2.79
N GLU A 5 17.08 21.29 -4.03
CA GLU A 5 16.31 22.48 -4.45
C GLU A 5 15.00 22.20 -5.19
N HIS A 6 14.78 21.01 -5.77
CA HIS A 6 13.67 20.80 -6.71
C HIS A 6 12.58 19.81 -6.24
N GLY A 7 12.82 19.05 -5.16
CA GLY A 7 11.79 18.17 -4.57
C GLY A 7 10.94 18.89 -3.53
N LYS A 8 9.64 19.12 -3.81
CA LYS A 8 8.71 19.56 -2.76
C LYS A 8 8.45 18.40 -1.80
N TRP A 9 8.86 18.57 -0.55
CA TRP A 9 8.65 17.59 0.52
C TRP A 9 7.16 17.47 0.87
N VAL A 10 6.59 16.26 0.74
CA VAL A 10 5.23 15.98 1.21
C VAL A 10 5.29 15.31 2.58
N ARG A 11 4.46 15.82 3.49
CA ARG A 11 4.29 15.26 4.82
C ARG A 11 3.14 14.25 4.80
N ALA A 12 3.45 12.96 4.94
CA ALA A 12 2.43 11.90 5.09
C ALA A 12 1.43 12.28 6.20
N ARG A 13 0.12 12.17 5.96
CA ARG A 13 -0.92 12.58 6.92
C ARG A 13 -1.72 11.39 7.46
N ARG A 14 -2.01 11.49 8.76
CA ARG A 14 -2.89 10.62 9.56
C ARG A 14 -4.30 10.47 8.98
N GLU A 15 -4.82 9.25 8.93
CA GLU A 15 -6.28 9.01 8.90
C GLU A 15 -6.92 9.52 10.20
N ARG A 16 -7.79 10.53 10.13
CA ARG A 16 -8.53 10.99 11.32
C ARG A 16 -9.45 9.88 11.83
N LYS A 17 -9.21 9.38 13.05
CA LYS A 17 -10.23 8.68 13.84
C LYS A 17 -11.30 9.69 14.26
N ASP A 18 -12.54 9.24 14.24
CA ASP A 18 -13.75 10.01 14.49
C ASP A 18 -13.68 10.83 15.80
N LYS A 19 -14.15 12.08 15.75
CA LYS A 19 -13.97 13.11 16.80
C LYS A 19 -14.88 12.95 18.02
N SER A 20 -15.78 11.97 18.04
CA SER A 20 -16.84 11.87 19.05
C SER A 20 -16.40 11.39 20.45
N SER A 21 -15.11 11.17 20.71
CA SER A 21 -14.65 10.55 21.97
C SER A 21 -13.56 11.30 22.76
N ARG A 22 -13.15 12.52 22.40
CA ARG A 22 -12.15 13.28 23.18
C ARG A 22 -12.78 14.38 24.03
N ARG A 23 -12.60 14.27 25.36
CA ARG A 23 -12.76 15.39 26.30
C ARG A 23 -11.68 16.45 26.01
N PRO A 24 -11.99 17.75 26.10
CA PRO A 24 -11.01 18.81 25.91
C PRO A 24 -10.36 19.12 27.26
N ASP A 25 -9.21 18.53 27.54
CA ASP A 25 -8.27 19.04 28.55
C ASP A 25 -6.96 18.23 28.51
N SER A 26 -6.01 18.69 27.69
CA SER A 26 -4.59 18.73 28.03
C SER A 26 -3.87 19.57 26.97
N ASN A 27 -2.99 20.47 27.42
CA ASN A 27 -1.99 21.18 26.59
C ASN A 27 -0.90 20.22 26.08
N ASP A 28 -1.26 19.01 25.67
CA ASP A 28 -0.38 18.13 24.92
C ASP A 28 -0.38 18.65 23.48
N ASP A 29 0.58 19.53 23.18
CA ASP A 29 1.07 19.70 21.81
C ASP A 29 1.67 18.36 21.36
N ASP A 30 0.75 17.47 20.99
CA ASP A 30 0.85 16.13 20.44
C ASP A 30 2.18 15.98 19.69
N GLU A 31 3.19 15.37 20.35
CA GLU A 31 4.47 14.90 19.81
C GLU A 31 4.18 13.85 18.73
N ARG A 32 3.73 14.34 17.58
CA ARG A 32 3.14 13.52 16.52
C ARG A 32 4.24 12.88 15.68
N HIS A 33 4.42 11.58 15.85
CA HIS A 33 5.26 10.74 14.99
C HIS A 33 4.58 10.48 13.64
N LEU A 34 5.21 10.94 12.57
CA LEU A 34 4.93 10.59 11.18
C LEU A 34 5.51 9.22 10.84
N PRO A 35 4.87 8.48 9.91
CA PRO A 35 5.28 7.13 9.62
C PRO A 35 6.60 7.07 8.83
N PHE A 36 6.88 8.07 7.99
CA PHE A 36 8.05 8.13 7.11
C PHE A 36 8.20 9.53 6.49
N TYR A 37 9.32 9.75 5.81
CA TYR A 37 9.51 10.78 4.79
C TYR A 37 9.22 10.20 3.41
N GLN A 38 8.61 11.01 2.55
CA GLN A 38 8.31 10.63 1.18
C GLN A 38 8.68 11.76 0.23
N LEU A 39 9.36 11.39 -0.85
CA LEU A 39 9.41 12.16 -2.08
C LEU A 39 8.51 11.45 -3.09
N ILE A 40 7.82 12.21 -3.93
CA ILE A 40 6.91 11.72 -4.97
C ILE A 40 7.28 12.37 -6.30
N ASP A 41 6.77 11.81 -7.38
CA ASP A 41 7.00 12.24 -8.76
C ASP A 41 8.47 12.44 -9.14
N LEU A 42 9.36 11.67 -8.52
CA LEU A 42 10.80 11.73 -8.77
C LEU A 42 11.21 11.53 -10.23
N HIS A 43 10.42 10.81 -11.03
CA HIS A 43 10.61 10.70 -12.48
C HIS A 43 10.55 12.05 -13.21
N GLN A 44 9.89 13.07 -12.65
CA GLN A 44 9.84 14.42 -13.22
C GLN A 44 11.09 15.25 -12.94
N TYR A 45 11.98 14.79 -12.06
CA TYR A 45 13.16 15.55 -11.62
C TYR A 45 14.47 14.79 -11.85
N SER A 46 14.40 13.49 -12.13
CA SER A 46 15.57 12.65 -12.31
C SER A 46 15.44 11.81 -13.57
N PRO A 47 16.22 12.09 -14.63
CA PRO A 47 16.26 11.29 -15.84
C PRO A 47 16.53 9.80 -15.55
N ARG A 48 17.37 9.51 -14.56
CA ARG A 48 17.66 8.12 -14.14
C ARG A 48 16.45 7.41 -13.55
N ILE A 49 15.62 8.12 -12.77
CA ILE A 49 14.40 7.52 -12.20
C ILE A 49 13.35 7.36 -13.29
N TYR A 50 13.24 8.34 -14.19
CA TYR A 50 12.42 8.25 -15.39
C TYR A 50 12.79 7.02 -16.23
N ASP A 51 14.08 6.81 -16.51
CA ASP A 51 14.58 5.69 -17.32
C ASP A 51 14.20 4.33 -16.73
N VAL A 52 14.27 4.21 -15.39
CA VAL A 52 13.91 2.99 -14.69
C VAL A 52 12.39 2.79 -14.70
N ALA A 53 11.63 3.84 -14.36
CA ALA A 53 10.17 3.82 -14.27
C ALA A 53 9.49 3.59 -15.64
N THR A 54 10.16 3.93 -16.74
CA THR A 54 9.66 3.71 -18.11
C THR A 54 10.38 2.56 -18.82
N SER A 55 11.21 1.79 -18.10
CA SER A 55 11.93 0.67 -18.71
C SER A 55 10.98 -0.44 -19.19
N PHE A 56 11.35 -1.07 -20.30
CA PHE A 56 10.59 -2.19 -20.88
C PHE A 56 10.30 -3.30 -19.86
N LYS A 57 11.25 -3.59 -18.95
CA LYS A 57 11.08 -4.61 -17.91
C LYS A 57 9.94 -4.28 -16.96
N PHE A 58 9.91 -3.07 -16.41
CA PHE A 58 8.82 -2.65 -15.52
C PHE A 58 7.50 -2.53 -16.27
N ALA A 59 7.51 -1.95 -17.48
CA ALA A 59 6.31 -1.81 -18.30
C ALA A 59 5.66 -3.15 -18.63
N THR A 60 6.46 -4.13 -19.08
CA THR A 60 5.98 -5.49 -19.40
C THR A 60 5.44 -6.18 -18.16
N LEU A 61 6.18 -6.16 -17.04
CA LEU A 61 5.71 -6.76 -15.78
C LEU A 61 4.42 -6.09 -15.27
N ALA A 62 4.31 -4.77 -15.40
CA ALA A 62 3.11 -4.05 -15.01
C ALA A 62 1.91 -4.44 -15.89
N SER A 63 2.09 -4.50 -17.21
CA SER A 63 1.08 -4.98 -18.16
C SER A 63 0.64 -6.40 -17.83
N ASP A 64 1.59 -7.32 -17.64
CA ASP A 64 1.32 -8.72 -17.36
C ASP A 64 0.60 -8.89 -16.01
N LEU A 65 1.06 -8.22 -14.95
CA LEU A 65 0.44 -8.36 -13.63
C LEU A 65 -0.94 -7.69 -13.54
N LEU A 66 -1.14 -6.59 -14.28
CA LEU A 66 -2.44 -5.92 -14.37
C LEU A 66 -3.39 -6.57 -15.37
N GLN A 67 -2.87 -7.39 -16.29
CA GLN A 67 -3.62 -7.90 -17.45
C GLN A 67 -4.26 -6.76 -18.26
N ALA A 68 -3.52 -5.65 -18.43
CA ALA A 68 -4.02 -4.43 -19.06
C ALA A 68 -3.34 -4.20 -20.42
N GLU A 69 -4.11 -3.90 -21.45
CA GLU A 69 -3.59 -3.60 -22.79
C GLU A 69 -2.79 -2.30 -22.83
N ARG A 70 -3.11 -1.36 -21.94
CA ARG A 70 -2.45 -0.06 -21.81
C ARG A 70 -2.07 0.17 -20.36
N VAL A 71 -0.84 0.58 -20.11
CA VAL A 71 -0.36 0.89 -18.76
C VAL A 71 0.29 2.27 -18.74
N ARG A 72 -0.03 3.05 -17.72
CA ARG A 72 0.56 4.36 -17.48
C ARG A 72 1.38 4.35 -16.20
N LEU A 73 2.50 5.09 -16.21
CA LEU A 73 3.22 5.43 -14.99
C LEU A 73 2.38 6.46 -14.22
N TYR A 74 1.97 6.10 -13.01
CA TYR A 74 1.15 6.94 -12.15
C TYR A 74 2.00 7.80 -11.21
N GLN A 75 2.92 7.17 -10.49
CA GLN A 75 3.72 7.85 -9.46
C GLN A 75 5.04 7.11 -9.26
N THR A 76 6.11 7.86 -8.99
CA THR A 76 7.36 7.31 -8.44
C THR A 76 7.62 7.91 -7.08
N GLY A 77 7.96 7.09 -6.09
CA GLY A 77 8.22 7.57 -4.74
C GLY A 77 9.59 7.16 -4.20
N MET A 78 10.08 7.90 -3.21
CA MET A 78 11.16 7.44 -2.32
C MET A 78 10.68 7.55 -0.88
N PHE A 79 10.66 6.43 -0.17
CA PHE A 79 10.24 6.35 1.22
C PHE A 79 11.43 6.16 2.13
N ARG A 80 11.60 7.03 3.12
CA ARG A 80 12.63 6.92 4.16
C ARG A 80 11.99 6.81 5.54
N LYS A 81 12.27 5.73 6.25
CA LYS A 81 11.99 5.59 7.68
C LYS A 81 13.28 5.75 8.47
N ALA A 82 13.32 6.76 9.34
CA ALA A 82 14.48 7.01 10.17
C ALA A 82 14.52 6.02 11.35
N PRO A 83 15.71 5.60 11.82
CA PRO A 83 15.81 4.85 13.06
C PRO A 83 15.32 5.70 14.24
N PRO A 84 14.88 5.07 15.35
CA PRO A 84 14.59 5.81 16.58
C PRO A 84 15.85 6.56 17.06
N ALA A 85 15.64 7.67 17.75
CA ALA A 85 16.69 8.38 18.47
C ALA A 85 17.48 7.46 19.41
N THR A 86 18.81 7.48 19.35
CA THR A 86 19.65 7.11 20.49
C THR A 86 19.74 8.33 21.40
N THR A 87 19.64 8.14 22.71
CA THR A 87 19.45 9.17 23.76
C THR A 87 20.50 10.30 23.84
N THR A 88 21.47 10.35 22.93
CA THR A 88 22.62 11.26 22.97
C THR A 88 22.71 12.28 21.83
N ASP A 89 21.81 12.25 20.82
CA ASP A 89 21.94 13.14 19.66
C ASP A 89 20.69 14.02 19.45
N ILE A 90 20.83 15.34 19.51
CA ILE A 90 19.70 16.28 19.36
C ILE A 90 19.14 16.26 17.92
N SER A 91 19.95 15.89 16.92
CA SER A 91 19.47 15.64 15.55
C SER A 91 18.50 14.45 15.48
N SER A 92 18.54 13.57 16.49
CA SER A 92 17.76 12.35 16.56
C SER A 92 16.34 12.53 17.11
N GLN A 93 16.05 13.62 17.84
CA GLN A 93 14.66 13.94 18.23
C GLN A 93 13.76 14.15 17.01
N THR A 94 14.30 14.76 15.95
CA THR A 94 13.59 14.87 14.66
C THR A 94 13.47 13.49 14.00
N ALA A 95 14.49 12.64 14.05
CA ALA A 95 14.44 11.27 13.50
C ALA A 95 13.36 10.39 14.16
N GLN A 96 13.18 10.49 15.48
CA GLN A 96 12.11 9.78 16.20
C GLN A 96 10.72 10.16 15.68
N LYS A 97 10.56 11.39 15.19
CA LYS A 97 9.31 11.86 14.60
C LYS A 97 8.96 11.18 13.27
N TYR A 98 9.87 10.50 12.56
CA TYR A 98 9.59 9.91 11.24
C TYR A 98 9.84 8.41 11.20
N ASN A 99 9.36 7.74 12.25
CA ASN A 99 9.52 6.31 12.45
C ASN A 99 8.24 5.62 12.94
N GLY A 100 7.07 6.22 12.72
CA GLY A 100 5.80 5.57 13.04
C GLY A 100 5.57 4.33 12.18
N ALA A 101 4.82 3.34 12.71
CA ALA A 101 4.28 2.28 11.86
C ALA A 101 3.35 2.89 10.80
N THR A 102 3.41 2.38 9.58
CA THR A 102 2.45 2.76 8.53
C THR A 102 1.16 1.98 8.76
N SER A 103 0.03 2.69 8.86
CA SER A 103 -1.28 2.07 9.07
C SER A 103 -1.71 1.21 7.87
N TRP A 104 -2.60 0.25 8.12
CA TRP A 104 -3.26 -0.49 7.05
C TRP A 104 -4.02 0.44 6.11
N HIS A 105 -3.74 0.35 4.81
CA HIS A 105 -4.39 1.10 3.76
C HIS A 105 -4.34 0.31 2.44
N THR A 106 -4.96 0.89 1.40
CA THR A 106 -4.92 0.45 0.01
C THR A 106 -4.57 1.65 -0.84
N ASP A 107 -3.58 1.53 -1.74
CA ASP A 107 -3.10 2.66 -2.55
C ASP A 107 -4.22 3.22 -3.43
N LEU A 108 -4.94 2.35 -4.13
CA LEU A 108 -5.96 2.73 -5.11
C LEU A 108 -7.17 3.46 -4.47
N GLY A 109 -7.38 3.25 -3.17
CA GLY A 109 -8.43 3.96 -2.42
C GLY A 109 -8.17 5.46 -2.22
N ASN A 110 -6.94 5.91 -2.48
CA ASN A 110 -6.52 7.31 -2.26
C ASN A 110 -6.42 8.13 -3.54
N ILE A 111 -6.61 7.51 -4.72
CA ILE A 111 -6.44 8.20 -6.01
C ILE A 111 -7.77 8.38 -6.73
N PRO A 112 -7.92 9.41 -7.57
CA PRO A 112 -9.21 9.76 -8.16
C PRO A 112 -9.45 9.09 -9.52
N VAL A 113 -9.19 7.78 -9.61
CA VAL A 113 -9.34 7.00 -10.86
C VAL A 113 -10.28 5.82 -10.62
N ASP A 114 -11.29 5.68 -11.50
CA ASP A 114 -12.13 4.49 -11.56
C ASP A 114 -11.42 3.43 -12.42
N THR A 115 -10.78 2.50 -11.73
CA THR A 115 -10.15 1.33 -12.34
C THR A 115 -9.98 0.25 -11.29
N ASN A 116 -9.81 -0.99 -11.75
CA ASN A 116 -9.32 -2.08 -10.91
C ASN A 116 -7.82 -2.31 -11.09
N GLY A 117 -7.20 -1.79 -12.14
CA GLY A 117 -5.80 -2.01 -12.44
C GLY A 117 -4.90 -0.95 -11.83
N TYR A 118 -4.29 -1.26 -10.69
CA TYR A 118 -3.22 -0.46 -10.09
C TYR A 118 -2.18 -1.36 -9.43
N LEU A 119 -0.90 -1.07 -9.64
CA LEU A 119 0.20 -1.89 -9.18
C LEU A 119 1.33 -1.02 -8.67
N THR A 120 1.85 -1.30 -7.48
CA THR A 120 3.05 -0.65 -6.96
C THR A 120 4.17 -1.67 -6.82
N PHE A 121 5.32 -1.38 -7.41
CA PHE A 121 6.58 -2.05 -7.08
C PHE A 121 7.27 -1.28 -5.96
N TRP A 122 7.74 -1.99 -4.95
CA TRP A 122 8.52 -1.47 -3.85
C TRP A 122 9.92 -2.11 -3.87
N CYS A 123 10.94 -1.30 -4.08
CA CYS A 123 12.31 -1.75 -4.34
C CYS A 123 13.25 -1.10 -3.31
N PRO A 124 13.88 -1.87 -2.40
CA PRO A 124 14.74 -1.28 -1.40
C PRO A 124 16.07 -0.81 -1.99
N THR A 125 16.59 0.29 -1.46
CA THR A 125 17.88 0.88 -1.91
C THR A 125 19.10 0.27 -1.21
N ARG A 126 18.85 -0.57 -0.19
CA ARG A 126 19.82 -1.42 0.50
C ARG A 126 19.15 -2.73 0.88
N ASN A 127 19.92 -3.75 1.24
CA ASN A 127 19.32 -4.99 1.74
C ASN A 127 18.47 -4.70 2.99
N VAL A 128 17.25 -5.23 2.99
CA VAL A 128 16.28 -5.14 4.08
C VAL A 128 16.17 -6.51 4.72
N THR A 129 16.20 -6.54 6.05
CA THR A 129 16.10 -7.76 6.84
C THR A 129 14.94 -7.68 7.82
N SER A 130 14.65 -8.77 8.52
CA SER A 130 13.65 -8.81 9.61
C SER A 130 13.94 -7.86 10.78
N GLU A 131 15.15 -7.27 10.83
CA GLU A 131 15.53 -6.26 11.81
C GLU A 131 15.19 -4.83 11.33
N ASP A 132 14.76 -4.66 10.09
CA ASP A 132 14.31 -3.40 9.50
C ASP A 132 12.79 -3.25 9.53
N SER A 133 12.31 -2.09 9.11
CA SER A 133 10.91 -1.84 8.81
C SER A 133 10.51 -2.62 7.57
N ILE A 134 9.70 -3.66 7.78
CA ILE A 134 9.16 -4.55 6.75
C ILE A 134 7.76 -4.11 6.34
N LEU A 135 7.40 -4.41 5.09
CA LEU A 135 6.02 -4.33 4.62
C LEU A 135 5.23 -5.52 5.15
N LEU A 136 3.98 -5.26 5.51
CA LEU A 136 3.01 -6.23 5.98
C LEU A 136 1.85 -6.23 5.00
N TYR A 137 1.40 -7.42 4.59
CA TYR A 137 0.32 -7.60 3.62
C TYR A 137 -0.82 -8.39 4.26
N GLY A 138 -2.05 -8.13 3.83
CA GLY A 138 -3.21 -8.98 4.08
C GLY A 138 -3.52 -9.79 2.83
N PRO A 139 -3.03 -11.04 2.70
CA PRO A 139 -3.28 -11.87 1.52
C PRO A 139 -4.76 -11.97 1.15
N GLY A 140 -5.06 -11.89 -0.15
CA GLY A 140 -6.44 -11.95 -0.66
C GLY A 140 -7.31 -10.72 -0.38
N SER A 141 -6.88 -9.77 0.46
CA SER A 141 -7.69 -8.59 0.81
C SER A 141 -8.02 -7.69 -0.37
N HIS A 142 -7.26 -7.76 -1.46
CA HIS A 142 -7.55 -7.00 -2.68
C HIS A 142 -8.89 -7.37 -3.32
N ILE A 143 -9.33 -8.63 -3.18
CA ILE A 143 -10.64 -9.10 -3.68
C ILE A 143 -11.76 -8.45 -2.88
N ASP A 144 -11.67 -8.51 -1.55
CA ASP A 144 -12.66 -7.93 -0.64
C ASP A 144 -12.73 -6.41 -0.80
N MET A 145 -11.57 -5.75 -0.90
CA MET A 145 -11.50 -4.29 -1.02
C MET A 145 -12.03 -3.80 -2.38
N ALA A 146 -11.70 -4.50 -3.47
CA ALA A 146 -12.31 -4.30 -4.77
C ALA A 146 -13.84 -4.47 -4.71
N HIS A 147 -14.32 -5.59 -4.17
CA HIS A 147 -15.75 -5.84 -4.07
C HIS A 147 -16.47 -4.74 -3.26
N LEU A 148 -15.90 -4.35 -2.12
CA LEU A 148 -16.43 -3.27 -1.28
C LEU A 148 -16.42 -1.92 -1.99
N GLN A 149 -15.44 -1.67 -2.85
CA GLN A 149 -15.41 -0.51 -3.72
C GLN A 149 -16.67 -0.56 -4.61
N TRP A 150 -16.77 -1.47 -5.58
CA TRP A 150 -17.84 -1.40 -6.59
C TRP A 150 -19.26 -1.68 -6.08
N TYR A 151 -19.42 -2.63 -5.15
CA TYR A 151 -20.74 -3.11 -4.73
C TYR A 151 -21.15 -2.60 -3.33
N GLY A 152 -20.26 -1.86 -2.66
CA GLY A 152 -20.49 -1.38 -1.30
C GLY A 152 -20.63 -2.50 -0.26
N ASN A 153 -21.09 -2.12 0.93
CA ASN A 153 -21.34 -3.06 2.04
C ASN A 153 -22.69 -3.82 1.91
N GLY A 154 -23.27 -3.93 0.71
CA GLY A 154 -24.63 -4.46 0.53
C GLY A 154 -25.72 -3.58 1.19
N ARG A 155 -25.39 -2.33 1.52
CA ARG A 155 -26.39 -1.29 1.74
C ARG A 155 -26.62 -0.68 0.38
N ALA A 156 -27.76 -0.99 -0.23
CA ALA A 156 -28.23 -0.26 -1.40
C ALA A 156 -28.04 1.25 -1.16
N PRO A 157 -27.63 2.02 -2.18
CA PRO A 157 -27.68 3.48 -2.11
C PRO A 157 -29.04 3.88 -1.56
N ALA A 158 -29.06 4.81 -0.59
CA ALA A 158 -30.31 5.25 0.02
C ALA A 158 -31.27 5.93 -1.00
N GLU A 159 -30.83 6.12 -2.25
CA GLU A 159 -31.52 6.89 -3.29
C GLU A 159 -32.13 6.04 -4.42
N GLU A 160 -32.12 4.71 -4.34
CA GLU A 160 -32.92 3.85 -5.23
C GLU A 160 -33.68 2.79 -4.42
N LEU A 161 -34.32 3.20 -3.33
CA LEU A 161 -35.55 2.54 -2.93
C LEU A 161 -36.65 3.19 -3.75
N GLU A 162 -36.91 2.63 -4.94
CA GLU A 162 -38.26 2.68 -5.49
C GLU A 162 -39.23 2.41 -4.33
N ASP A 163 -40.28 3.22 -4.25
CA ASP A 163 -41.30 3.11 -3.22
C ASP A 163 -41.91 1.70 -3.26
N ASP A 164 -41.32 0.79 -2.47
CA ASP A 164 -41.73 -0.60 -2.36
C ASP A 164 -43.10 -0.75 -1.67
N GLY A 165 -43.75 0.37 -1.33
CA GLY A 165 -45.04 0.42 -0.66
C GLY A 165 -45.01 -0.16 0.76
N LEU A 166 -43.84 -0.54 1.27
CA LEU A 166 -43.70 -1.15 2.59
C LEU A 166 -43.67 -0.09 3.67
N SER A 167 -44.54 -0.25 4.66
CA SER A 167 -44.54 0.59 5.85
C SER A 167 -43.21 0.51 6.61
N MET A 168 -42.88 1.56 7.37
CA MET A 168 -41.68 1.63 8.19
C MET A 168 -41.53 0.42 9.13
N GLU A 169 -42.65 -0.13 9.60
CA GLU A 169 -42.67 -1.32 10.47
C GLU A 169 -42.30 -2.60 9.71
N GLU A 170 -42.78 -2.77 8.48
CA GLU A 170 -42.42 -3.90 7.60
C GLU A 170 -40.95 -3.85 7.21
N ARG A 171 -40.42 -2.66 6.91
CA ARG A 171 -38.97 -2.45 6.67
C ARG A 171 -38.13 -2.84 7.88
N MET A 172 -38.59 -2.56 9.10
CA MET A 172 -37.92 -3.00 10.33
C MET A 172 -37.98 -4.52 10.54
N LYS A 173 -39.09 -5.17 10.20
CA LYS A 173 -39.24 -6.64 10.27
C LYS A 173 -38.30 -7.34 9.28
N VAL A 174 -38.19 -6.86 8.04
CA VAL A 174 -37.26 -7.38 7.02
C VAL A 174 -35.79 -7.21 7.46
N ARG A 175 -35.42 -6.05 8.01
CA ARG A 175 -34.08 -5.80 8.57
C ARG A 175 -33.74 -6.72 9.74
N LYS A 176 -34.68 -6.98 10.65
CA LYS A 176 -34.49 -7.95 11.75
C LYS A 176 -34.30 -9.37 11.23
N LYS A 177 -35.08 -9.79 10.23
CA LYS A 177 -34.99 -11.12 9.61
C LYS A 177 -33.65 -11.33 8.89
N ARG A 178 -33.15 -10.34 8.14
CA ARG A 178 -31.81 -10.40 7.52
C ARG A 178 -30.67 -10.48 8.54
N ARG A 179 -30.79 -9.79 9.68
CA ARG A 179 -29.81 -9.84 10.78
C ARG A 179 -29.70 -11.21 11.44
N THR A 180 -30.79 -11.96 11.54
CA THR A 180 -30.75 -13.32 12.10
C THR A 180 -30.24 -14.35 11.09
N THR A 181 -30.49 -14.17 9.78
CA THR A 181 -29.94 -15.03 8.73
C THR A 181 -28.42 -14.90 8.59
N CYS A 182 -27.85 -13.68 8.67
CA CYS A 182 -26.39 -13.51 8.70
C CYS A 182 -25.71 -14.13 9.92
N ARG A 183 -26.44 -14.38 11.02
CA ARG A 183 -25.92 -15.09 12.19
C ARG A 183 -25.77 -16.59 11.92
N ARG A 184 -26.71 -17.19 11.17
CA ARG A 184 -26.64 -18.63 10.78
C ARG A 184 -25.59 -18.95 9.73
N VAL A 185 -25.19 -17.98 8.89
CA VAL A 185 -24.09 -18.18 7.93
C VAL A 185 -22.74 -18.25 8.63
N ARG A 186 -22.59 -17.54 9.77
CA ARG A 186 -21.39 -17.63 10.63
C ARG A 186 -21.20 -19.00 11.28
N ASP A 187 -22.29 -19.70 11.57
CA ASP A 187 -22.24 -21.04 12.19
C ASP A 187 -21.92 -22.16 11.17
N TRP A 188 -21.91 -21.86 9.87
CA TRP A 188 -21.59 -22.83 8.80
C TRP A 188 -20.08 -22.94 8.53
N GLU A 189 -19.27 -21.94 8.89
CA GLU A 189 -17.81 -21.94 8.69
C GLU A 189 -17.04 -22.78 9.73
N ASP A 190 -17.68 -23.16 10.84
CA ASP A 190 -17.06 -23.97 11.90
C ASP A 190 -17.11 -25.50 11.62
N LEU A 191 -17.77 -25.94 10.54
CA LEU A 191 -17.97 -27.36 10.24
C LEU A 191 -17.05 -27.98 9.16
N ASN A 192 -16.00 -27.29 8.69
CA ASN A 192 -15.14 -27.87 7.63
C ASN A 192 -13.62 -27.72 7.83
N LEU A 193 -13.15 -27.53 9.06
CA LEU A 193 -11.72 -27.45 9.39
C LEU A 193 -11.04 -28.81 9.64
N GLU A 194 -11.79 -29.92 9.67
CA GLU A 194 -11.20 -31.27 9.81
C GLU A 194 -10.80 -31.91 8.48
N SER A 195 -11.43 -31.55 7.36
CA SER A 195 -11.15 -32.16 6.04
C SER A 195 -9.89 -31.63 5.35
N VAL A 196 -9.29 -30.53 5.83
CA VAL A 196 -8.07 -29.93 5.25
C VAL A 196 -6.77 -30.48 5.88
N LYS A 197 -6.86 -31.26 6.96
CA LYS A 197 -5.67 -31.81 7.64
C LYS A 197 -5.13 -33.10 7.03
N GLU A 198 -5.90 -33.79 6.20
CA GLU A 198 -5.51 -35.11 5.66
C GLU A 198 -4.75 -35.05 4.33
N TYR A 199 -4.64 -33.89 3.67
CA TYR A 199 -4.02 -33.78 2.34
C TYR A 199 -2.56 -33.29 2.33
N ARG A 200 -1.90 -33.14 3.50
CA ARG A 200 -0.54 -32.56 3.59
C ARG A 200 0.56 -33.48 4.12
N GLN A 201 0.27 -34.77 4.34
CA GLN A 201 1.25 -35.69 4.93
C GLN A 201 1.97 -36.63 3.94
N ASP A 202 1.53 -36.78 2.69
CA ASP A 202 2.08 -37.83 1.80
C ASP A 202 3.18 -37.40 0.80
N GLU A 203 3.51 -36.12 0.66
CA GLU A 203 4.44 -35.64 -0.40
C GLU A 203 5.79 -35.07 0.11
N MET A 204 6.22 -35.39 1.34
CA MET A 204 7.57 -34.97 1.84
C MET A 204 8.52 -36.13 2.19
N GLY A 205 8.20 -37.36 1.79
CA GLY A 205 9.06 -38.51 2.01
C GLY A 205 9.67 -39.04 0.72
N LYS A 206 10.72 -38.38 0.16
CA LYS A 206 11.76 -38.98 -0.73
C LYS A 206 12.68 -37.91 -1.38
N CYS A 207 13.63 -37.36 -0.63
CA CYS A 207 14.92 -36.77 -1.09
C CYS A 207 15.48 -35.99 0.11
N THR A 208 16.65 -36.21 0.71
CA THR A 208 17.96 -36.65 0.23
C THR A 208 18.76 -37.14 1.46
N LYS A 209 19.59 -38.17 1.30
CA LYS A 209 20.67 -38.51 2.25
C LYS A 209 21.95 -37.81 1.79
N ARG A 210 22.53 -36.89 2.59
CA ARG A 210 23.98 -36.80 2.91
C ARG A 210 24.38 -35.50 3.64
N TYR A 211 25.33 -35.68 4.57
CA TYR A 211 26.10 -34.72 5.38
C TYR A 211 25.38 -34.01 6.55
N HIS A 212 25.43 -34.65 7.72
CA HIS A 212 25.13 -34.03 9.02
C HIS A 212 26.43 -33.78 9.79
N SER A 213 26.91 -32.54 9.81
CA SER A 213 27.93 -32.11 10.76
C SER A 213 27.27 -31.42 11.96
N LYS A 214 27.79 -31.67 13.17
CA LYS A 214 27.27 -31.09 14.43
C LYS A 214 27.30 -29.55 14.47
N SER A 215 28.01 -28.89 13.55
CA SER A 215 28.01 -27.42 13.45
C SER A 215 26.70 -26.87 12.84
N TYR A 216 26.04 -27.63 11.97
CA TYR A 216 24.79 -27.22 11.31
C TYR A 216 23.63 -27.08 12.31
N TYR A 217 23.46 -28.03 13.23
CA TYR A 217 22.45 -27.96 14.29
C TYR A 217 22.67 -26.84 15.30
N LYS A 218 23.93 -26.42 15.51
CA LYS A 218 24.25 -25.29 16.39
C LYS A 218 23.90 -23.97 15.71
N ALA A 219 24.17 -23.85 14.41
CA ALA A 219 23.74 -22.71 13.59
C ALA A 219 22.20 -22.64 13.51
N GLU A 220 21.49 -23.73 13.22
CA GLU A 220 20.02 -23.76 13.18
C GLU A 220 19.38 -23.42 14.52
N ARG A 221 19.92 -23.88 15.66
CA ARG A 221 19.39 -23.51 16.99
C ARG A 221 19.62 -22.04 17.31
N LEU A 222 20.75 -21.45 16.91
CA LEU A 222 20.99 -20.01 17.04
C LEU A 222 20.09 -19.20 16.11
N PHE A 223 19.89 -19.65 14.87
CA PHE A 223 18.94 -19.06 13.91
C PHE A 223 17.51 -19.13 14.43
N PHE A 224 17.08 -20.28 14.96
CA PHE A 224 15.74 -20.47 15.51
C PHE A 224 15.50 -19.61 16.76
N LYS A 225 16.47 -19.52 17.68
CA LYS A 225 16.39 -18.64 18.85
C LYS A 225 16.34 -17.16 18.45
N LYS A 226 17.13 -16.74 17.46
CA LYS A 226 17.11 -15.36 16.92
C LYS A 226 15.79 -15.04 16.21
N ARG A 227 15.22 -15.99 15.47
CA ARG A 227 13.85 -15.93 14.89
C ARG A 227 12.78 -15.73 15.96
N GLN A 228 12.86 -16.45 17.08
CA GLN A 228 11.89 -16.31 18.17
C GLN A 228 12.00 -14.97 18.92
N GLN A 229 13.20 -14.40 19.01
CA GLN A 229 13.43 -13.11 19.68
C GLN A 229 12.93 -11.93 18.82
N ASN A 230 13.23 -11.90 17.52
CA ASN A 230 12.68 -10.91 16.58
C ASN A 230 11.15 -10.99 16.46
N LYS A 231 10.58 -12.21 16.53
CA LYS A 231 9.13 -12.41 16.60
C LYS A 231 8.48 -11.65 17.75
N SER A 232 9.13 -11.40 18.88
CA SER A 232 8.49 -10.73 20.03
C SER A 232 8.26 -9.22 19.83
N ILE A 233 9.22 -8.52 19.20
CA ILE A 233 9.12 -7.09 18.87
C ILE A 233 8.13 -6.90 17.72
N ILE A 234 8.27 -7.71 16.67
CA ILE A 234 7.34 -7.74 15.54
C ILE A 234 5.95 -8.07 16.07
N LYS A 235 5.76 -9.12 16.89
CA LYS A 235 4.46 -9.53 17.47
C LYS A 235 3.80 -8.44 18.33
N ARG A 236 4.56 -7.56 18.99
CA ARG A 236 4.01 -6.44 19.75
C ARG A 236 3.50 -5.31 18.84
N GLN A 237 4.24 -4.94 17.79
CA GLN A 237 3.76 -4.01 16.76
C GLN A 237 2.62 -4.62 15.91
N PHE A 238 2.68 -5.94 15.71
CA PHE A 238 1.72 -6.77 15.00
C PHE A 238 0.37 -6.84 15.71
N ASN A 239 0.33 -6.96 17.04
CA ASN A 239 -0.93 -7.05 17.78
C ASN A 239 -1.83 -5.80 17.67
N ASP A 240 -1.24 -4.63 17.44
CA ASP A 240 -2.00 -3.37 17.29
C ASP A 240 -2.55 -3.20 15.85
N LEU A 241 -1.84 -3.77 14.87
CA LEU A 241 -2.24 -3.82 13.46
C LEU A 241 -3.18 -5.01 13.16
N SER A 242 -3.01 -6.16 13.81
CA SER A 242 -3.70 -7.42 13.50
C SER A 242 -5.17 -7.44 13.90
N ARG A 243 -5.59 -6.68 14.93
CA ARG A 243 -7.01 -6.56 15.33
C ARG A 243 -7.94 -6.06 14.21
N LYS A 244 -7.38 -5.49 13.13
CA LYS A 244 -8.11 -5.05 11.94
C LYS A 244 -7.99 -5.98 10.73
N SER A 245 -7.06 -6.95 10.75
CA SER A 245 -6.77 -7.86 9.64
C SER A 245 -7.17 -9.31 9.89
N GLU A 246 -7.92 -9.59 10.97
CA GLU A 246 -8.23 -10.94 11.48
C GLU A 246 -8.79 -11.92 10.43
N ARG A 247 -9.34 -11.45 9.31
CA ARG A 247 -9.84 -12.30 8.22
C ARG A 247 -8.78 -12.81 7.24
N HIS A 248 -7.69 -12.07 7.01
CA HIS A 248 -6.77 -12.33 5.89
C HIS A 248 -5.44 -12.96 6.31
N GLY A 249 -5.21 -13.12 7.62
CA GLY A 249 -3.87 -13.34 8.12
C GLY A 249 -2.96 -12.13 7.84
N ILE A 250 -1.66 -12.33 8.03
CA ILE A 250 -0.62 -11.33 7.72
C ILE A 250 0.52 -12.07 7.04
N ASP A 251 1.00 -11.50 5.94
CA ASP A 251 2.16 -11.99 5.18
C ASP A 251 3.23 -10.90 5.06
N PHE A 252 4.50 -11.30 4.94
CA PHE A 252 5.65 -10.40 4.85
C PHE A 252 6.90 -11.15 4.37
N HIS A 253 7.85 -10.41 3.80
CA HIS A 253 9.15 -10.93 3.41
C HIS A 253 10.20 -10.63 4.48
N GLU A 254 10.90 -11.66 4.97
CA GLU A 254 11.95 -11.51 6.00
C GLU A 254 13.21 -10.83 5.46
N GLU A 255 13.52 -11.03 4.17
CA GLU A 255 14.71 -10.50 3.51
C GLU A 255 14.36 -10.05 2.09
N ILE A 256 14.81 -8.86 1.70
CA ILE A 256 14.66 -8.30 0.35
C ILE A 256 15.99 -7.63 0.01
N ASN A 257 16.68 -8.08 -1.04
CA ASN A 257 17.99 -7.54 -1.40
C ASN A 257 17.86 -6.37 -2.36
N VAL A 258 18.94 -5.59 -2.49
CA VAL A 258 19.06 -4.61 -3.58
C VAL A 258 18.91 -5.34 -4.92
N GLY A 259 18.05 -4.80 -5.78
CA GLY A 259 17.71 -5.39 -7.07
C GLY A 259 16.43 -6.21 -7.04
N ASP A 260 15.96 -6.64 -5.86
CA ASP A 260 14.64 -7.21 -5.69
C ASP A 260 13.59 -6.10 -5.62
N CYS A 261 12.36 -6.42 -6.01
CA CYS A 261 11.19 -5.60 -5.75
C CYS A 261 10.03 -6.50 -5.32
N VAL A 262 9.19 -6.00 -4.41
CA VAL A 262 7.90 -6.61 -4.10
C VAL A 262 6.81 -5.82 -4.81
N ALA A 263 5.95 -6.52 -5.53
CA ALA A 263 4.81 -5.90 -6.20
C ALA A 263 3.54 -6.15 -5.40
N HIS A 264 2.69 -5.13 -5.24
CA HIS A 264 1.36 -5.29 -4.65
C HIS A 264 0.27 -4.58 -5.45
N HIS A 265 -0.89 -5.22 -5.51
CA HIS A 265 -2.09 -4.68 -6.14
C HIS A 265 -2.61 -3.45 -5.36
N GLY A 266 -3.19 -2.47 -6.04
CA GLY A 266 -3.66 -1.22 -5.43
C GLY A 266 -4.76 -1.41 -4.38
N TRP A 267 -5.54 -2.48 -4.48
CA TRP A 267 -6.53 -2.89 -3.46
C TRP A 267 -5.96 -3.76 -2.33
N LEU A 268 -4.72 -4.23 -2.43
CA LEU A 268 -4.14 -5.08 -1.39
C LEU A 268 -3.93 -4.26 -0.12
N LYS A 269 -4.58 -4.67 0.98
CA LYS A 269 -4.30 -4.07 2.27
C LYS A 269 -2.87 -4.34 2.66
N HIS A 270 -2.16 -3.26 2.95
CA HIS A 270 -0.80 -3.35 3.44
C HIS A 270 -0.47 -2.23 4.41
N GLY A 271 0.64 -2.41 5.13
CA GLY A 271 1.19 -1.47 6.09
C GLY A 271 2.67 -1.72 6.27
N ALA A 272 3.29 -1.07 7.26
CA ALA A 272 4.71 -1.26 7.54
C ALA A 272 5.01 -1.11 9.03
N THR A 273 5.98 -1.87 9.52
CA THR A 273 6.47 -1.73 10.89
C THR A 273 7.30 -0.44 11.06
N SER A 274 7.62 -0.07 12.30
CA SER A 274 8.62 0.97 12.57
C SER A 274 10.03 0.45 12.29
N GLN A 275 10.93 1.33 11.85
CA GLN A 275 12.35 1.07 11.70
C GLN A 275 13.02 0.89 13.06
N THR A 276 14.00 0.00 13.13
CA THR A 276 14.81 -0.20 14.34
C THR A 276 16.11 0.59 14.27
N ILE A 277 16.81 0.72 15.40
CA ILE A 277 18.08 1.47 15.48
C ILE A 277 19.20 0.78 14.67
N LYS A 278 19.11 -0.55 14.52
CA LYS A 278 20.29 -1.39 14.27
C LYS A 278 20.95 -1.17 12.90
N ASN A 279 20.14 -0.97 11.86
CA ASN A 279 20.62 -0.93 10.46
C ASN A 279 20.51 0.48 9.84
N GLY A 280 20.39 1.52 10.68
CA GLY A 280 20.21 2.89 10.20
C GLY A 280 18.85 3.11 9.51
N PRO A 281 18.72 4.13 8.65
CA PRO A 281 17.46 4.42 7.95
C PRO A 281 17.12 3.31 6.96
N ARG A 282 15.82 3.05 6.77
CA ARG A 282 15.31 2.20 5.70
C ARG A 282 14.81 3.07 4.57
N GLU A 283 15.31 2.81 3.37
CA GLU A 283 15.00 3.58 2.17
C GLU A 283 14.57 2.67 1.03
N ALA A 284 13.51 3.03 0.34
CA ALA A 284 13.01 2.29 -0.80
C ALA A 284 12.39 3.21 -1.85
N MET A 285 12.57 2.81 -3.10
CA MET A 285 11.90 3.41 -4.25
C MET A 285 10.57 2.70 -4.48
N THR A 286 9.58 3.46 -4.94
CA THR A 286 8.34 2.89 -5.47
C THR A 286 8.10 3.32 -6.89
N PHE A 287 7.52 2.42 -7.66
CA PHE A 287 7.07 2.65 -9.03
C PHE A 287 5.64 2.16 -9.14
N SER A 288 4.70 3.08 -9.25
CA SER A 288 3.27 2.78 -9.31
C SER A 288 2.75 2.97 -10.72
N TYR A 289 2.04 1.96 -11.21
CA TYR A 289 1.47 1.87 -12.54
C TYR A 289 -0.04 1.69 -12.45
N ILE A 290 -0.75 2.20 -13.45
CA ILE A 290 -2.19 2.16 -13.51
C ILE A 290 -2.66 1.74 -14.89
N ASP A 291 -3.80 1.06 -14.95
CA ASP A 291 -4.48 0.72 -16.19
C ASP A 291 -4.82 2.01 -16.96
N GLY A 292 -4.30 2.11 -18.17
CA GLY A 292 -4.42 3.28 -19.03
C GLY A 292 -5.83 3.49 -19.58
N SER A 293 -6.74 2.53 -19.40
CA SER A 293 -8.17 2.66 -19.71
C SER A 293 -9.01 3.20 -18.54
N GLY A 294 -8.40 3.38 -17.36
CA GLY A 294 -9.08 3.97 -16.21
C GLY A 294 -9.66 5.35 -16.52
N THR A 295 -10.72 5.73 -15.81
CA THR A 295 -11.36 7.02 -16.00
C THR A 295 -11.26 7.90 -14.76
N LYS A 296 -11.27 9.21 -14.93
CA LYS A 296 -11.32 10.16 -13.82
C LYS A 296 -12.64 9.99 -13.07
N LEU A 297 -12.57 9.84 -11.75
CA LEU A 297 -13.78 9.86 -10.92
C LEU A 297 -14.47 11.23 -10.98
N ALA A 298 -15.78 11.25 -11.23
CA ALA A 298 -16.57 12.47 -11.33
C ALA A 298 -16.57 13.34 -10.05
N SER A 299 -16.30 12.75 -8.88
CA SER A 299 -16.35 13.49 -7.62
C SER A 299 -14.96 13.84 -7.10
N ALA A 300 -14.79 15.09 -6.65
CA ALA A 300 -13.65 15.53 -5.84
C ALA A 300 -13.59 14.89 -4.43
N LYS A 301 -14.30 13.78 -4.22
CA LYS A 301 -14.33 12.99 -3.00
C LYS A 301 -13.91 11.55 -3.29
N THR A 302 -13.09 10.99 -2.43
CA THR A 302 -12.96 9.55 -2.29
C THR A 302 -14.34 8.94 -2.08
N ARG A 303 -14.48 7.66 -2.43
CA ARG A 303 -15.75 6.93 -2.25
C ARG A 303 -16.17 6.78 -0.78
N HIS A 304 -15.26 7.06 0.18
CA HIS A 304 -15.57 7.19 1.61
C HIS A 304 -16.09 8.59 2.00
N GLY A 305 -16.44 9.43 1.02
CA GLY A 305 -16.98 10.78 1.23
C GLY A 305 -15.94 11.79 1.70
N ARG A 306 -14.64 11.42 1.71
CA ARG A 306 -13.56 12.36 2.05
C ARG A 306 -13.17 13.12 0.80
N PRO A 307 -12.95 14.43 0.84
CA PRO A 307 -12.44 15.13 -0.33
C PRO A 307 -11.05 14.58 -0.70
N PHE A 308 -10.81 14.36 -2.00
CA PHE A 308 -9.48 14.06 -2.55
C PHE A 308 -8.53 15.23 -2.30
N PHE A 309 -9.06 16.45 -2.48
CA PHE A 309 -8.35 17.68 -2.19
C PHE A 309 -8.48 18.01 -0.71
N SER A 310 -7.36 17.95 -0.02
CA SER A 310 -7.28 18.46 1.34
C SER A 310 -7.33 19.99 1.32
N ARG A 311 -8.02 20.58 2.30
CA ARG A 311 -8.11 22.05 2.45
C ARG A 311 -6.75 22.75 2.56
N ASP A 312 -5.73 22.01 2.98
CA ASP A 312 -4.36 22.45 3.21
C ASP A 312 -3.35 21.86 2.21
N GLY A 313 -3.80 21.16 1.17
CA GLY A 313 -2.92 20.52 0.17
C GLY A 313 -1.99 19.43 0.73
N SER A 314 -2.32 18.89 1.91
CA SER A 314 -1.52 17.89 2.64
C SER A 314 -1.98 16.43 2.46
N ALA A 315 -2.94 16.16 1.57
CA ALA A 315 -3.23 14.79 1.19
C ALA A 315 -2.01 14.23 0.44
N GLU A 316 -1.46 13.12 0.94
CA GLU A 316 -0.18 12.54 0.53
C GLU A 316 -0.10 12.37 -0.99
N ASP A 317 -1.14 11.78 -1.59
CA ASP A 317 -1.22 11.51 -3.02
C ASP A 317 -1.78 12.68 -3.85
N GLU A 318 -2.25 13.77 -3.22
CA GLU A 318 -2.86 14.91 -3.93
C GLU A 318 -1.89 15.55 -4.91
N MET A 319 -0.62 15.65 -4.53
CA MET A 319 0.40 16.23 -5.40
C MET A 319 0.59 15.49 -6.71
N SER A 320 0.38 14.17 -6.72
CA SER A 320 0.59 13.31 -7.87
C SER A 320 -0.56 13.43 -8.87
N PHE A 321 -1.81 13.50 -8.38
CA PHE A 321 -2.96 13.65 -9.28
C PHE A 321 -3.32 15.09 -9.63
N ARG A 322 -2.99 16.07 -8.78
CA ARG A 322 -3.38 17.46 -9.00
C ARG A 322 -2.85 18.06 -10.30
N GLN A 323 -1.75 17.52 -10.84
CA GLN A 323 -1.09 18.00 -12.06
C GLN A 323 -1.80 17.62 -13.36
N TRP A 324 -2.78 16.72 -13.30
CA TRP A 324 -3.55 16.29 -14.47
C TRP A 324 -5.06 16.21 -14.20
N TYR A 325 -5.48 16.16 -12.94
CA TYR A 325 -6.88 15.96 -12.58
C TYR A 325 -7.83 17.02 -13.16
N PHE A 326 -7.39 18.27 -13.27
CA PHE A 326 -8.22 19.35 -13.79
C PHE A 326 -8.24 19.44 -15.32
N ASP A 327 -7.30 18.76 -16.00
CA ASP A 327 -7.16 18.78 -17.46
C ASP A 327 -7.96 17.66 -18.13
N ILE A 328 -8.47 16.71 -17.34
CA ILE A 328 -9.27 15.57 -17.79
C ILE A 328 -10.73 15.82 -17.39
N GLU A 329 -11.65 15.66 -18.33
CA GLU A 329 -13.09 15.75 -18.05
C GLU A 329 -13.54 14.66 -17.08
N GLU A 330 -14.63 14.92 -16.33
CA GLU A 330 -15.23 13.90 -15.47
C GLU A 330 -15.57 12.64 -16.28
N GLU A 331 -15.25 11.46 -15.75
CA GLU A 331 -15.40 10.16 -16.43
C GLU A 331 -14.57 10.00 -17.72
N GLY A 332 -13.75 11.00 -18.06
CA GLY A 332 -12.79 10.91 -19.16
C GLY A 332 -11.68 9.91 -18.85
N VAL A 333 -11.20 9.22 -19.90
CA VAL A 333 -10.02 8.33 -19.81
C VAL A 333 -8.83 9.13 -19.28
N ILE A 334 -8.01 8.53 -18.41
CA ILE A 334 -6.84 9.17 -17.81
C ILE A 334 -5.66 9.31 -18.80
N ASP A 335 -5.91 9.94 -19.95
CA ASP A 335 -4.92 10.21 -20.99
C ASP A 335 -4.35 11.62 -20.84
N HIS A 336 -3.14 11.71 -20.28
CA HIS A 336 -2.48 12.98 -20.04
C HIS A 336 -0.95 12.84 -20.13
N PRO A 337 -0.19 13.85 -20.60
CA PRO A 337 1.28 13.79 -20.68
C PRO A 337 1.98 13.55 -19.34
N LYS A 338 1.35 13.93 -18.22
CA LYS A 338 1.85 13.65 -16.85
C LYS A 338 1.57 12.20 -16.39
N LEU A 339 0.76 11.45 -17.12
CA LEU A 339 0.48 10.03 -16.93
C LEU A 339 1.07 9.25 -18.10
N ILE A 340 2.40 9.14 -18.09
CA ILE A 340 3.21 8.62 -19.21
C ILE A 340 2.73 7.22 -19.58
N LEU A 341 2.36 7.03 -20.85
CA LEU A 341 2.06 5.71 -21.38
C LEU A 341 3.35 4.88 -21.43
N VAL A 342 3.42 3.81 -20.64
CA VAL A 342 4.59 2.92 -20.60
C VAL A 342 4.36 1.61 -21.34
N TRP A 343 3.10 1.26 -21.61
CA TRP A 343 2.71 0.07 -22.39
C TRP A 343 1.47 0.34 -23.25
N PRO A 344 1.39 -0.17 -24.50
CA PRO A 344 2.46 -0.86 -25.22
C PRO A 344 3.63 0.08 -25.52
N GLN A 345 4.86 -0.46 -25.54
CA GLN A 345 5.97 0.27 -26.14
C GLN A 345 5.85 0.09 -27.66
N THR A 346 6.07 1.16 -28.44
CA THR A 346 6.06 1.09 -29.90
C THR A 346 7.12 0.08 -30.39
N GLU A 347 6.98 -0.46 -31.61
CA GLU A 347 7.87 -1.52 -32.13
C GLU A 347 9.36 -1.16 -32.10
N ASP A 348 9.69 0.13 -32.12
CA ASP A 348 11.07 0.62 -32.03
C ASP A 348 11.58 0.78 -30.58
N GLY A 349 10.75 0.47 -29.58
CA GLY A 349 11.01 0.78 -28.18
C GLY A 349 11.18 2.28 -27.92
N GLN A 350 10.79 3.13 -28.89
CA GLN A 350 10.97 4.57 -28.81
C GLN A 350 10.07 5.12 -27.72
N ARG A 351 10.74 5.58 -26.68
CA ARG A 351 10.16 6.45 -25.65
C ARG A 351 9.69 7.72 -26.35
N ASP A 352 8.66 8.35 -25.83
CA ASP A 352 8.30 9.69 -26.29
C ASP A 352 9.44 10.65 -25.89
N ASP A 353 10.42 10.83 -26.79
CA ASP A 353 11.64 11.61 -26.56
C ASP A 353 11.32 13.09 -26.22
N ASN A 354 10.09 13.55 -26.46
CA ASN A 354 9.62 14.86 -26.05
C ASN A 354 9.69 15.06 -24.52
N VAL A 355 9.63 13.99 -23.72
CA VAL A 355 9.73 14.11 -22.26
C VAL A 355 11.16 14.45 -21.81
N HIS A 356 12.19 13.99 -22.51
CA HIS A 356 13.57 14.35 -22.18
C HIS A 356 13.82 15.86 -22.38
N HIS A 357 13.24 16.46 -23.40
CA HIS A 357 13.36 17.90 -23.66
C HIS A 357 12.77 18.75 -22.51
N LEU A 358 11.65 18.30 -21.92
CA LEU A 358 11.01 18.97 -20.78
C LEU A 358 11.82 18.85 -19.47
N LEU A 359 12.64 17.80 -19.33
CA LEU A 359 13.49 17.61 -18.15
C LEU A 359 14.77 18.44 -18.22
N GLU A 360 15.28 18.70 -19.43
CA GLU A 360 16.46 19.56 -19.65
C GLU A 360 16.14 21.05 -19.46
N GLU A 361 14.90 21.48 -19.72
CA GLU A 361 14.48 22.87 -19.51
C GLU A 361 14.20 23.24 -18.04
N ASN A 362 14.05 22.23 -17.15
CA ASN A 362 13.74 22.43 -15.73
C ASN A 362 14.96 22.23 -14.78
N ASN A 363 16.15 21.94 -15.32
CA ASN A 363 17.43 21.92 -14.62
C ASN A 363 18.31 23.09 -15.08
#